data_AF-A0A2E5JSV9-F1
#
_entry.id   AF-A0A2E5JSV9-F1
#
_cell.length_a   1.000
_cell.length_b   1.000
_cell.length_c   1.000
_cell.angle_alpha   90.00
_cell.angle_beta   90.00
_cell.angle_gamma   90.00
#
_symmetry.space_group_name_H-M   'P 1'
#
loop_
_entity.id
_entity.type
_entity.pdbx_description
1 polymer ?
#
loop_
_entity_poly.entity_id
_entity_poly.type
_entity_poly.pdbx_seq_one_letter_code
_entity_poly.pdbx_strand_id
1 'polypeptide(L)'
;MNNKKNQGRPKINWDLLTYDDFDLDRLDKVKKKQLNKIETLQKKLDKIDGLINTLQNQQQKYQLSKSPIENTLEKHSIELNKILMVIDQKSKIFSKNDDRITLIRSEKSVRGKISYFGKTIWCHIGSNHKNGLVHKGKKIGSMTRAQLCDEFRHKVQIKIQTSWVNS
;
A
#
# COMPACT_ATOMS: atom_id res chain seq x y z
N MET A 1 47.51 -62.76 -37.53
CA MET A 1 46.57 -61.61 -37.61
C MET A 1 45.33 -62.08 -38.34
N ASN A 2 44.14 -61.96 -37.75
CA ASN A 2 42.89 -61.89 -38.52
C ASN A 2 41.79 -61.18 -37.73
N ASN A 3 41.32 -60.09 -38.32
CA ASN A 3 40.43 -59.08 -37.76
C ASN A 3 39.02 -59.64 -37.47
N LYS A 4 38.58 -59.59 -36.20
CA LYS A 4 37.15 -59.66 -35.85
C LYS A 4 36.49 -58.33 -36.25
N LYS A 5 35.83 -58.30 -37.40
CA LYS A 5 34.96 -57.19 -37.81
C LYS A 5 33.78 -57.11 -36.83
N ASN A 6 33.60 -55.94 -36.20
CA ASN A 6 32.39 -55.56 -35.47
C ASN A 6 31.18 -55.67 -36.41
N GLN A 7 30.46 -56.79 -36.35
CA GLN A 7 29.11 -56.85 -36.92
C GLN A 7 28.19 -56.14 -35.92
N GLY A 8 27.74 -54.94 -36.29
CA GLY A 8 26.71 -54.22 -35.55
C GLY A 8 25.41 -55.04 -35.45
N ARG A 9 24.49 -54.60 -34.58
CA ARG A 9 23.22 -55.30 -34.33
C ARG A 9 22.50 -55.61 -35.65
N PRO A 10 22.05 -56.86 -35.89
CA PRO A 10 21.36 -57.21 -37.13
C PRO A 10 20.13 -56.33 -37.34
N LYS A 11 19.96 -55.84 -38.58
CA LYS A 11 18.78 -55.05 -38.98
C LYS A 11 17.58 -56.00 -39.07
N ILE A 12 16.60 -55.80 -38.19
CA ILE A 12 15.37 -56.63 -38.16
C ILE A 12 14.56 -56.35 -39.43
N ASN A 13 14.19 -57.41 -40.13
CA ASN A 13 13.34 -57.34 -41.32
C ASN A 13 11.88 -57.51 -40.91
N TRP A 14 11.12 -56.41 -40.92
CA TRP A 14 9.74 -56.35 -40.43
C TRP A 14 8.73 -57.07 -41.34
N ASP A 15 9.08 -57.32 -42.60
CA ASP A 15 8.20 -57.94 -43.59
C ASP A 15 8.17 -59.48 -43.52
N LEU A 16 9.08 -60.09 -42.74
CA LEU A 16 9.18 -61.55 -42.52
C LEU A 16 8.70 -62.00 -41.14
N LEU A 17 8.16 -61.09 -40.32
CA LEU A 17 7.68 -61.38 -38.98
C LEU A 17 6.20 -61.85 -39.03
N THR A 18 5.97 -63.15 -39.11
CA THR A 18 4.67 -63.74 -38.80
C THR A 18 4.49 -63.80 -37.29
N TYR A 19 3.31 -63.46 -36.78
CA TYR A 19 2.99 -63.46 -35.34
C TYR A 19 3.14 -64.83 -34.66
N ASP A 20 3.35 -65.89 -35.44
CA ASP A 20 3.47 -67.29 -35.00
C ASP A 20 4.76 -67.59 -34.21
N ASP A 21 5.81 -66.77 -34.35
CA ASP A 21 7.10 -66.97 -33.66
C ASP A 21 7.18 -66.33 -32.27
N PHE A 22 6.11 -65.68 -31.82
CA PHE A 22 6.02 -65.13 -30.47
C PHE A 22 5.14 -66.00 -29.58
N ASP A 23 5.66 -66.35 -28.40
CA ASP A 23 4.85 -66.93 -27.33
C ASP A 23 3.74 -65.92 -26.93
N LEU A 24 2.54 -66.15 -27.48
CA LEU A 24 1.37 -65.29 -27.28
C LEU A 24 1.00 -65.17 -25.79
N ASP A 25 1.24 -66.21 -25.00
CA ASP A 25 1.01 -66.19 -23.55
C ASP A 25 2.01 -65.23 -22.86
N ARG A 26 3.26 -65.19 -23.33
CA ARG A 26 4.25 -64.22 -22.86
C ARG A 26 3.89 -62.78 -23.24
N LEU A 27 3.43 -62.55 -24.47
CA LEU A 27 2.98 -61.22 -24.90
C LEU A 27 1.75 -60.74 -24.12
N ASP A 28 0.78 -61.62 -23.89
CA ASP A 28 -0.42 -61.29 -23.11
C ASP A 28 -0.10 -60.99 -21.64
N LYS A 29 0.83 -61.75 -21.02
CA LYS A 29 1.34 -61.45 -19.67
C LYS A 29 2.01 -60.08 -19.58
N VAL A 30 2.83 -59.72 -20.59
CA VAL A 30 3.46 -58.39 -20.65
C VAL A 30 2.41 -57.30 -20.81
N LYS A 31 1.44 -57.49 -21.70
CA LYS A 31 0.32 -56.56 -21.90
C LYS A 31 -0.46 -56.32 -20.60
N LYS A 32 -0.88 -57.40 -19.91
CA LYS A 32 -1.58 -57.32 -18.61
C LYS A 32 -0.76 -56.58 -17.55
N LYS A 33 0.55 -56.85 -17.47
CA LYS A 33 1.44 -56.14 -16.53
C LYS A 33 1.52 -54.64 -16.83
N GLN A 34 1.59 -54.25 -18.11
CA GLN A 34 1.60 -52.85 -18.49
C GLN A 34 0.25 -52.17 -18.20
N LEU A 35 -0.87 -52.83 -18.49
CA LEU A 35 -2.21 -52.31 -18.17
C LEU A 35 -2.37 -52.06 -16.67
N ASN A 36 -1.99 -53.02 -15.82
CA ASN A 36 -2.04 -52.85 -14.36
C ASN A 36 -1.15 -51.70 -13.88
N LYS A 37 0.02 -51.52 -14.51
CA LYS A 37 0.92 -50.40 -14.19
C LYS A 37 0.31 -49.06 -14.57
N ILE A 38 -0.30 -48.97 -15.75
CA ILE A 38 -1.02 -47.78 -16.22
C ILE A 38 -2.16 -47.44 -15.25
N GLU A 39 -2.98 -48.42 -14.88
CA GLU A 39 -4.09 -48.22 -13.94
C GLU A 39 -3.61 -47.72 -12.57
N THR A 40 -2.51 -48.28 -12.07
CA THR A 40 -1.90 -47.86 -10.80
C THR A 40 -1.38 -46.43 -10.87
N LEU A 41 -0.78 -46.04 -12.00
CA LEU A 41 -0.33 -44.67 -12.23
C LEU A 41 -1.50 -43.69 -12.34
N GLN A 42 -2.58 -44.08 -13.02
CA GLN A 42 -3.79 -43.27 -13.11
C GLN A 42 -4.39 -42.98 -11.73
N LYS A 43 -4.55 -44.02 -10.89
CA LYS A 43 -5.02 -43.86 -9.50
C LYS A 43 -4.14 -42.94 -8.65
N LYS A 44 -2.83 -42.86 -8.95
CA LYS A 44 -1.92 -41.92 -8.27
C LYS A 44 -2.12 -40.49 -8.78
N LEU A 45 -2.30 -40.31 -10.09
CA LEU A 45 -2.62 -39.01 -10.68
C LEU A 45 -3.93 -38.46 -10.12
N ASP A 46 -4.99 -39.26 -10.09
CA ASP A 46 -6.30 -38.82 -9.57
C ASP A 46 -6.21 -38.34 -8.10
N LYS A 47 -5.37 -39.01 -7.28
CA LYS A 47 -5.10 -38.58 -5.90
C LYS A 47 -4.35 -37.25 -5.84
N ILE A 48 -3.37 -37.05 -6.71
CA ILE A 48 -2.60 -35.80 -6.80
C ILE A 48 -3.54 -34.66 -7.25
N ASP A 49 -4.39 -34.89 -8.23
CA ASP A 49 -5.35 -33.90 -8.71
C ASP A 49 -6.37 -33.52 -7.62
N GLY A 50 -6.82 -34.50 -6.82
CA GLY A 50 -7.64 -34.25 -5.64
C GLY A 50 -6.93 -33.32 -4.63
N LEU A 51 -5.65 -33.57 -4.35
CA LEU A 51 -4.86 -32.73 -3.46
C LEU A 51 -4.66 -31.32 -4.03
N ILE A 52 -4.37 -31.19 -5.33
CA ILE A 52 -4.23 -29.89 -6.02
C ILE A 52 -5.52 -29.08 -5.87
N ASN A 53 -6.68 -29.69 -6.10
CA ASN A 53 -7.97 -29.02 -5.93
C ASN A 53 -8.19 -28.55 -4.49
N THR A 54 -7.84 -29.36 -3.49
CA THR A 54 -7.96 -28.93 -2.08
C THR A 54 -7.06 -27.74 -1.76
N LEU A 55 -5.83 -27.71 -2.27
CA LEU A 55 -4.89 -26.61 -2.06
C LEU A 55 -5.37 -25.33 -2.77
N GLN A 56 -5.88 -25.44 -3.99
CA GLN A 56 -6.47 -24.30 -4.72
C GLN A 56 -7.66 -23.70 -3.96
N ASN A 57 -8.55 -24.54 -3.43
CA ASN A 57 -9.68 -24.10 -2.61
C ASN A 57 -9.22 -23.40 -1.32
N GLN A 58 -8.18 -23.92 -0.66
CA GLN A 58 -7.59 -23.27 0.52
C GLN A 58 -6.98 -21.91 0.16
N GLN A 59 -6.23 -21.84 -0.94
CA GLN A 59 -5.65 -20.59 -1.44
C GLN A 59 -6.73 -19.54 -1.71
N GLN A 60 -7.84 -19.94 -2.35
CA GLN A 60 -8.95 -19.04 -2.60
C GLN A 60 -9.58 -18.51 -1.29
N LYS A 61 -9.77 -19.38 -0.29
CA LYS A 61 -10.27 -18.97 1.03
C LYS A 61 -9.35 -17.95 1.70
N TYR A 62 -8.04 -18.17 1.66
CA TYR A 62 -7.07 -17.23 2.23
C TYR A 62 -7.04 -15.89 1.50
N GLN A 63 -7.20 -15.88 0.17
CA GLN A 63 -7.30 -14.63 -0.59
C GLN A 63 -8.57 -13.85 -0.22
N LEU A 64 -9.71 -14.54 -0.10
CA LEU A 64 -10.97 -13.93 0.32
C LEU A 64 -10.90 -13.38 1.75
N SER A 65 -10.17 -14.03 2.66
CA SER A 65 -9.98 -13.51 4.03
C SER A 65 -8.96 -12.36 4.09
N LYS A 66 -8.00 -12.30 3.16
CA LYS A 66 -6.99 -11.25 3.08
C LYS A 66 -7.56 -9.93 2.58
N SER A 67 -8.39 -9.97 1.53
CA SER A 67 -8.98 -8.77 0.91
C SER A 67 -9.64 -7.79 1.90
N PRO A 68 -10.52 -8.20 2.84
CA PRO A 68 -11.13 -7.27 3.78
C PRO A 68 -10.11 -6.65 4.76
N ILE A 69 -9.05 -7.37 5.10
CA ILE A 69 -7.97 -6.87 5.97
C ILE A 69 -7.19 -5.78 5.25
N GLU A 70 -6.83 -6.02 3.98
CA GLU A 70 -6.15 -5.02 3.14
C GLU A 70 -6.99 -3.76 2.97
N ASN A 71 -8.29 -3.91 2.67
CA ASN A 71 -9.21 -2.78 2.56
C ASN A 71 -9.33 -2.00 3.88
N THR A 72 -9.32 -2.69 5.03
CA THR A 72 -9.38 -2.03 6.35
C THR A 72 -8.09 -1.28 6.65
N LEU A 73 -6.93 -1.87 6.34
CA LEU A 73 -5.64 -1.21 6.47
C LEU A 73 -5.55 0.05 5.59
N GLU A 74 -6.01 -0.02 4.34
CA GLU A 74 -6.04 1.12 3.44
C GLU A 74 -6.92 2.25 3.99
N LYS A 75 -8.14 1.93 4.46
CA LYS A 75 -9.03 2.91 5.11
C LYS A 75 -8.36 3.57 6.31
N HIS A 76 -7.73 2.79 7.19
CA HIS A 76 -7.03 3.35 8.35
C HIS A 76 -5.82 4.20 7.95
N SER A 77 -5.09 3.82 6.90
CA SER A 77 -3.99 4.63 6.36
C SER A 77 -4.48 5.98 5.84
N ILE A 78 -5.59 5.99 5.10
CA ILE A 78 -6.23 7.23 4.61
C ILE A 78 -6.66 8.11 5.78
N GLU A 79 -7.30 7.55 6.81
CA GLU A 79 -7.71 8.29 8.00
C GLU A 79 -6.51 8.86 8.78
N LEU A 80 -5.43 8.09 8.95
CA LEU A 80 -4.19 8.57 9.56
C LEU A 80 -3.59 9.74 8.79
N ASN A 81 -3.57 9.68 7.46
CA ASN A 81 -3.10 10.80 6.64
C ASN A 81 -3.96 12.06 6.83
N LYS A 82 -5.28 11.92 6.92
CA LYS A 82 -6.17 13.05 7.24
C LYS A 82 -5.88 13.63 8.62
N ILE A 83 -5.69 12.78 9.64
CA ILE A 83 -5.35 13.22 11.01
C ILE A 83 -4.02 13.98 11.00
N LEU A 84 -2.99 13.46 10.32
CA LEU A 84 -1.70 14.13 10.20
C LEU A 84 -1.81 15.48 9.50
N MET A 85 -2.57 15.57 8.41
CA MET A 85 -2.86 16.85 7.76
C MET A 85 -3.56 17.83 8.71
N VAL A 86 -4.56 17.38 9.47
CA VAL A 86 -5.27 18.21 10.46
C VAL A 86 -4.32 18.71 11.54
N ILE A 87 -3.45 17.83 12.06
CA ILE A 87 -2.44 18.18 13.07
C ILE A 87 -1.47 19.23 12.50
N ASP A 88 -0.92 19.03 11.29
CA ASP A 88 -0.03 19.99 10.65
C ASP A 88 -0.72 21.35 10.50
N GLN A 89 -1.93 21.40 9.93
CA GLN A 89 -2.64 22.66 9.74
C GLN A 89 -2.94 23.37 11.06
N LYS A 90 -3.44 22.64 12.07
CA LYS A 90 -3.69 23.19 13.41
C LYS A 90 -2.40 23.70 14.05
N SER A 91 -1.29 22.97 13.91
CA SER A 91 0.00 23.37 14.47
C SER A 91 0.46 24.75 13.97
N LYS A 92 0.09 25.18 12.76
CA LYS A 92 0.44 26.53 12.26
C LYS A 92 -0.08 27.67 13.14
N ILE A 93 -1.15 27.43 13.88
CA ILE A 93 -1.79 28.41 14.76
C ILE A 93 -1.43 28.13 16.22
N PHE A 94 -1.43 26.85 16.62
CA PHE A 94 -1.26 26.46 18.02
C PHE A 94 0.20 26.17 18.42
N SER A 95 1.12 26.02 17.46
CA SER A 95 2.56 25.92 17.71
C SER A 95 3.25 27.27 17.55
N LYS A 96 4.39 27.45 18.22
CA LYS A 96 5.22 28.67 18.16
C LYS A 96 6.09 28.77 16.89
N ASN A 97 5.79 28.02 15.83
CA ASN A 97 6.53 28.15 14.57
C ASN A 97 6.05 29.39 13.80
N ASP A 98 6.87 30.44 13.78
CA ASP A 98 6.58 31.75 13.20
C ASP A 98 6.75 31.81 11.67
N ASP A 99 7.39 30.81 11.05
CA ASP A 99 7.73 30.83 9.62
C ASP A 99 6.50 30.71 8.72
N ARG A 100 5.41 30.14 9.26
CA ARG A 100 4.14 29.97 8.56
C ARG A 100 3.32 31.26 8.50
N ILE A 101 3.66 32.27 9.31
CA ILE A 101 2.93 33.53 9.42
C ILE A 101 3.66 34.60 8.60
N THR A 102 2.94 35.22 7.67
CA THR A 102 3.45 36.41 6.97
C THR A 102 2.91 37.66 7.66
N LEU A 103 3.80 38.49 8.18
CA LEU A 103 3.47 39.78 8.77
C LEU A 103 3.69 40.90 7.75
N ILE A 104 2.76 41.84 7.70
CA ILE A 104 2.81 43.02 6.85
C ILE A 104 2.70 44.25 7.75
N ARG A 105 3.79 45.02 7.81
CA ARG A 105 3.87 46.26 8.59
C ARG A 105 3.59 47.43 7.67
N SER A 106 2.63 48.27 8.05
CA SER A 106 2.35 49.56 7.42
C SER A 106 2.61 50.68 8.43
N GLU A 107 2.67 51.92 7.98
CA GLU A 107 2.89 53.09 8.85
C GLU A 107 1.86 53.20 9.99
N LYS A 108 0.61 52.80 9.74
CA LYS A 108 -0.50 52.96 10.69
C LYS A 108 -0.83 51.68 11.45
N SER A 109 -0.56 50.51 10.88
CA SER A 109 -1.00 49.22 11.44
C SER A 109 -0.16 48.03 11.02
N VAL A 110 -0.31 46.93 11.76
CA VAL A 110 0.24 45.63 11.40
C VAL A 110 -0.89 44.67 11.08
N ARG A 111 -0.74 43.93 9.98
CA ARG A 111 -1.62 42.84 9.55
C ARG A 111 -0.81 41.55 9.43
N GLY A 112 -1.48 40.43 9.56
CA GLY A 112 -0.90 39.12 9.29
C GLY A 112 -1.78 38.31 8.35
N LYS A 113 -1.15 37.35 7.66
CA LYS A 113 -1.84 36.30 6.91
C LYS A 113 -1.22 34.93 7.17
N ILE A 114 -2.05 33.90 7.12
CA ILE A 114 -1.64 32.50 7.22
C ILE A 114 -2.50 31.64 6.30
N SER A 115 -1.93 30.60 5.71
CA SER A 115 -2.70 29.58 4.97
C SER A 115 -3.10 28.45 5.93
N TYR A 116 -4.40 28.22 6.07
CA TYR A 116 -5.01 27.28 6.99
C TYR A 116 -6.12 26.50 6.29
N PHE A 117 -5.97 25.18 6.18
CA PHE A 117 -6.89 24.29 5.44
C PHE A 117 -7.23 24.80 4.02
N GLY A 118 -6.19 25.21 3.28
CA GLY A 118 -6.33 25.70 1.90
C GLY A 118 -6.90 27.11 1.77
N LYS A 119 -7.33 27.75 2.87
CA LYS A 119 -7.83 29.13 2.88
C LYS A 119 -6.81 30.07 3.50
N THR A 120 -6.69 31.27 2.93
CA THR A 120 -5.86 32.31 3.54
C THR A 120 -6.66 33.07 4.57
N ILE A 121 -6.26 32.98 5.84
CA ILE A 121 -6.83 33.77 6.93
C ILE A 121 -6.04 35.07 7.06
N TRP A 122 -6.73 36.18 6.84
CA TRP A 122 -6.24 37.52 7.12
C TRP A 122 -6.72 38.00 8.49
N CYS A 123 -5.82 38.67 9.20
CA CYS A 123 -6.13 39.26 10.50
C CYS A 123 -5.42 40.61 10.69
N HIS A 124 -6.17 41.60 11.18
CA HIS A 124 -5.61 42.87 11.64
C HIS A 124 -5.09 42.69 13.07
N ILE A 125 -3.76 42.73 13.23
CA ILE A 125 -3.08 42.52 14.50
C ILE A 125 -3.29 43.74 15.40
N GLY A 126 -3.12 44.94 14.87
CA GLY A 126 -3.43 46.18 15.58
C GLY A 126 -2.81 47.42 14.96
N SER A 127 -3.19 48.58 15.48
CA SER A 127 -2.64 49.87 15.08
C SER A 127 -1.34 50.15 15.84
N ASN A 128 -0.35 50.76 15.19
CA ASN A 128 1.01 50.89 15.73
C ASN A 128 1.10 51.63 17.07
N HIS A 129 0.17 52.56 17.34
CA HIS A 129 0.10 53.37 18.55
C HIS A 129 -0.64 52.69 19.72
N LYS A 130 -1.36 51.59 19.48
CA LYS A 130 -2.11 50.85 20.50
C LYS A 130 -1.26 49.74 21.10
N ASN A 131 -1.60 49.34 22.32
CA ASN A 131 -0.99 48.18 22.96
C ASN A 131 -1.53 46.86 22.40
N GLY A 132 -0.75 45.80 22.57
CA GLY A 132 -1.17 44.44 22.24
C GLY A 132 -2.29 43.90 23.12
N LEU A 133 -2.93 42.83 22.66
CA LEU A 133 -3.90 42.06 23.46
C LEU A 133 -3.17 41.03 24.33
N VAL A 134 -2.14 40.39 23.78
CA VAL A 134 -1.29 39.41 24.47
C VAL A 134 -0.20 40.15 25.27
N HIS A 135 0.53 41.04 24.60
CA HIS A 135 1.62 41.84 25.15
C HIS A 135 1.11 43.24 25.52
N LYS A 136 0.26 43.32 26.55
CA LYS A 136 -0.49 44.53 26.96
C LYS A 136 0.38 45.75 27.30
N GLY A 137 1.64 45.56 27.67
CA GLY A 137 2.57 46.63 28.02
C GLY A 137 3.37 47.22 26.85
N LYS A 138 3.24 46.66 25.64
CA LYS A 138 3.99 47.12 24.46
C LYS A 138 3.06 47.61 23.37
N LYS A 139 3.45 48.72 22.73
CA LYS A 139 2.81 49.22 21.51
C LYS A 139 3.07 48.27 20.35
N ILE A 140 2.05 47.99 19.54
CA ILE A 140 2.13 47.09 18.37
C ILE A 140 3.30 47.46 17.44
N GLY A 141 3.52 48.77 17.19
CA GLY A 141 4.60 49.22 16.31
C GLY A 141 6.01 48.91 16.82
N SER A 142 6.17 48.71 18.13
CA SER A 142 7.45 48.41 18.80
C SER A 142 7.70 46.92 19.03
N MET A 143 6.76 46.05 18.66
CA MET A 143 6.87 44.62 18.93
C MET A 143 7.87 43.92 17.99
N THR A 144 8.52 42.87 18.52
CA THR A 144 9.34 41.99 17.69
C THR A 144 8.46 41.13 16.77
N ARG A 145 9.07 40.47 15.78
CA ARG A 145 8.35 39.52 14.91
C ARG A 145 7.61 38.46 15.72
N ALA A 146 8.29 37.82 16.68
CA ALA A 146 7.69 36.79 17.53
C ALA A 146 6.49 37.30 18.35
N GLN A 147 6.63 38.49 18.95
CA GLN A 147 5.52 39.09 19.71
C GLN A 147 4.30 39.39 18.82
N LEU A 148 4.52 39.89 17.60
CA LEU A 148 3.43 40.10 16.64
C LEU A 148 2.80 38.79 16.17
N CYS A 149 3.59 37.72 16.03
CA CYS A 149 3.07 36.38 15.73
C CYS A 149 2.18 35.85 16.87
N ASP A 150 2.52 36.09 18.14
CA ASP A 150 1.65 35.75 19.27
C ASP A 150 0.32 36.50 19.24
N GLU A 151 0.36 37.82 19.00
CA GLU A 151 -0.84 38.65 18.83
C GLU A 151 -1.71 38.16 17.67
N PHE A 152 -1.08 37.79 16.55
CA PHE A 152 -1.77 37.23 15.39
C PHE A 152 -2.45 35.91 15.73
N ARG A 153 -1.74 34.96 16.33
CA ARG A 153 -2.28 33.65 16.73
C ARG A 153 -3.47 33.80 17.65
N HIS A 154 -3.37 34.66 18.66
CA HIS A 154 -4.46 34.90 19.61
C HIS A 154 -5.73 35.37 18.89
N LYS A 155 -5.62 36.35 17.99
CA LYS A 155 -6.78 36.85 17.23
C LYS A 155 -7.33 35.84 16.24
N VAL A 156 -6.46 35.09 15.56
CA VAL A 156 -6.89 34.05 14.63
C VAL A 156 -7.59 32.91 15.36
N GLN A 157 -7.09 32.51 16.52
CA GLN A 157 -7.73 31.48 17.36
C GLN A 157 -9.15 31.91 17.76
N ILE A 158 -9.33 33.14 18.22
CA ILE A 158 -10.66 33.70 18.53
C ILE A 158 -11.55 33.65 17.28
N LYS A 159 -11.05 34.14 16.14
CA LYS A 159 -11.81 34.17 14.87
C LYS A 159 -12.27 32.78 14.44
N ILE A 160 -11.41 31.77 14.55
CA ILE A 160 -11.74 30.38 14.22
C ILE A 160 -12.78 29.82 15.19
N GLN A 161 -12.58 30.00 16.50
CA GLN A 161 -13.53 29.52 17.52
C GLN A 161 -14.91 30.16 17.32
N THR A 162 -14.98 31.47 17.08
CA THR A 162 -16.26 32.15 16.82
C THR A 162 -16.93 31.69 15.52
N SER A 163 -16.15 31.30 14.50
CA SER A 163 -16.73 30.78 13.27
C SER A 163 -17.33 29.39 13.41
N TRP A 164 -16.81 28.57 14.33
CA TRP A 164 -17.32 27.21 14.59
C TRP A 164 -18.57 27.18 15.45
N VAL A 165 -18.75 28.17 16.33
CA VAL A 165 -19.96 28.28 17.17
C VAL A 165 -21.17 28.76 16.35
N ASN A 166 -20.92 29.46 15.24
CA ASN A 166 -21.95 30.07 14.40
C ASN A 166 -22.24 29.29 13.10
N SER A 167 -21.71 28.07 12.96
CA SER A 167 -21.86 27.18 11.81
C SER A 167 -22.52 25.88 12.22
#